data_AF-A0A166QV60-F1
#
_entry.id   AF-A0A166QV60-F1
#
_cell.length_a   1.000
_cell.length_b   1.000
_cell.length_c   1.000
_cell.angle_alpha   90.00
_cell.angle_beta   90.00
_cell.angle_gamma   90.00
#
_symmetry.space_group_name_H-M   'P 1'
#
loop_
_entity.id
_entity.type
_entity.pdbx_description
1 polymer ?
#
loop_
_entity_poly.entity_id
_entity_poly.type
_entity_poly.pdbx_seq_one_letter_code
_entity_poly.pdbx_strand_id
1 'polypeptide(L)'
;MPESWVRGAILIRMNSLIRGHSGVRWELIEKMGELLKANVVPLVPLRGSISASGDLSPLSYIAGTLIANPSIRCFSGPASFGPRSILPSTVALAQAGIKPLPLKSKEHLGILNGTAFSASVAALALNDSVHLALMGQVLTAMGVEALIGTRGSFDEFIHDVARPHPGQVEAAENIWDLLDGSTFATTHEQEVTIEEDGGTLRQDRYSLRTAPQFLGPQIEDLLSALETITIECNSTTDNPLVDGLTGNVHHGGNFQAMAVTNAMERTRLALHHIGKLMFAQCTELINPTMNRGLPPSLAASDPSLDYHAKGIDTATAAYVSELGYLANPVSTHIQSAEMHNQSVNSLALISGRATINSLDVLTILMATYLYTLCQALDLRALKTELYQGLDAIVNEELARSFPARIFAAEGFESLSKTVRKSMHETLDATTNMDATDRMVKVAASSAAPIIDHFTGPATAATADLTAAFTAIPSFRAQVASRASTLLQGLRTEYLSGAKGAAPASRFLNKTRPIYEFVRLTLGIRMHGSENHSGFARGLGEEDVTIGQNVSLIQEAMRDGKIQAVVVALFD
;
A
#
# COMPACT_ATOMS: atom_id res chain seq x y z
N MET A 1 24.32 13.72 0.39
CA MET A 1 23.64 12.43 0.58
C MET A 1 22.81 12.54 1.85
N PRO A 2 21.73 11.79 1.99
CA PRO A 2 21.00 11.66 3.25
C PRO A 2 21.94 11.26 4.40
N GLU A 3 21.74 11.84 5.59
CA GLU A 3 22.59 11.55 6.75
C GLU A 3 22.53 10.07 7.17
N SER A 4 21.37 9.43 7.01
CA SER A 4 21.17 8.00 7.29
C SER A 4 22.10 7.10 6.48
N TRP A 5 22.30 7.40 5.19
CA TRP A 5 23.18 6.63 4.31
C TRP A 5 24.65 6.78 4.71
N VAL A 6 25.06 7.98 5.09
CA VAL A 6 26.43 8.24 5.53
C VAL A 6 26.69 7.55 6.87
N ARG A 7 25.74 7.61 7.81
CA ARG A 7 25.84 6.96 9.12
C ARG A 7 25.90 5.44 8.98
N GLY A 8 25.04 4.84 8.16
CA GLY A 8 25.09 3.41 7.88
C GLY A 8 26.40 2.99 7.19
N ALA A 9 26.91 3.81 6.26
CA ALA A 9 28.20 3.56 5.63
C ALA A 9 29.37 3.59 6.63
N ILE A 10 29.37 4.53 7.59
CA ILE A 10 30.37 4.57 8.67
C ILE A 10 30.29 3.28 9.50
N LEU A 11 29.08 2.85 9.87
CA LEU A 11 28.87 1.63 10.66
C LEU A 11 29.35 0.37 9.92
N ILE A 12 28.98 0.20 8.65
CA ILE A 12 29.42 -0.93 7.81
C ILE A 12 30.94 -0.88 7.57
N ARG A 13 31.52 0.32 7.40
CA ARG A 13 32.97 0.47 7.25
C ARG A 13 33.72 0.07 8.53
N MET A 14 33.18 0.41 9.70
CA MET A 14 33.71 -0.09 10.98
C MET A 14 33.64 -1.62 11.02
N ASN A 15 32.46 -2.20 10.73
CA ASN A 15 32.23 -3.64 10.77
C ASN A 15 33.15 -4.43 9.82
N SER A 16 33.40 -3.92 8.62
CA SER A 16 34.30 -4.57 7.66
C SER A 16 35.78 -4.52 8.07
N LEU A 17 36.20 -3.50 8.83
CA LEU A 17 37.59 -3.32 9.31
C LEU A 17 37.90 -4.11 10.58
N ILE A 18 36.93 -4.31 11.49
CA ILE A 18 37.14 -5.09 12.73
C ILE A 18 37.49 -6.57 12.46
N ARG A 19 37.26 -7.05 11.23
CA ARG A 19 37.59 -8.40 10.78
C ARG A 19 39.11 -8.68 10.75
N GLY A 20 39.96 -7.65 10.86
CA GLY A 20 41.41 -7.82 11.03
C GLY A 20 42.20 -8.03 9.73
N HIS A 21 41.54 -8.00 8.57
CA HIS A 21 42.17 -8.27 7.26
C HIS A 21 42.71 -7.02 6.55
N SER A 22 42.57 -5.83 7.14
CA SER A 22 42.74 -4.56 6.41
C SER A 22 44.04 -3.82 6.75
N GLY A 23 44.77 -4.26 7.79
CA GLY A 23 46.02 -3.60 8.23
C GLY A 23 45.81 -2.16 8.70
N VAL A 24 44.68 -1.88 9.37
CA VAL A 24 44.36 -0.57 9.96
C VAL A 24 44.44 -0.62 11.47
N ARG A 25 44.68 0.53 12.11
CA ARG A 25 44.68 0.63 13.58
C ARG A 25 43.27 0.55 14.17
N TRP A 26 43.18 0.04 15.39
CA TRP A 26 41.95 0.06 16.19
C TRP A 26 41.44 1.49 16.41
N GLU A 27 42.36 2.43 16.63
CA GLU A 27 42.06 3.85 16.85
C GLU A 27 41.31 4.49 15.67
N LEU A 28 41.50 3.99 14.44
CA LEU A 28 40.73 4.44 13.27
C LEU A 28 39.26 4.03 13.37
N ILE A 29 39.01 2.80 13.83
CA ILE A 29 37.67 2.24 14.02
C ILE A 29 36.97 2.99 15.16
N GLU A 30 37.67 3.23 16.28
CA GLU A 30 37.17 4.02 17.39
C GLU A 30 36.81 5.45 16.96
N LYS A 31 37.65 6.08 16.13
CA LYS A 31 37.42 7.44 15.64
C LYS A 31 36.15 7.55 14.79
N MET A 32 35.88 6.55 13.95
CA MET A 32 34.60 6.46 13.23
C MET A 32 33.41 6.28 14.19
N GLY A 33 33.58 5.47 15.24
CA GLY A 33 32.57 5.31 16.29
C GLY A 33 32.30 6.60 17.06
N GLU A 34 33.31 7.43 17.31
CA GLU A 34 33.16 8.76 17.91
C GLU A 34 32.28 9.67 17.05
N LEU A 35 32.45 9.67 15.71
CA LEU A 35 31.58 10.43 14.80
C LEU A 35 30.12 10.01 14.95
N LEU A 36 29.84 8.70 14.97
CA LEU A 36 28.48 8.18 15.10
C LEU A 36 27.84 8.58 16.44
N LYS A 37 28.59 8.44 17.55
CA LYS A 37 28.14 8.79 18.91
C LYS A 37 27.88 10.28 19.07
N ALA A 38 28.76 11.12 18.53
CA ALA A 38 28.59 12.57 18.54
C ALA A 38 27.58 13.06 17.47
N ASN A 39 27.04 12.15 16.67
CA ASN A 39 26.21 12.43 15.51
C ASN A 39 26.88 13.38 14.49
N VAL A 40 28.20 13.43 14.39
CA VAL A 40 28.89 14.27 13.39
C VAL A 40 28.89 13.53 12.05
N VAL A 41 28.15 14.05 11.06
CA VAL A 41 27.93 13.36 9.78
C VAL A 41 28.55 14.15 8.63
N PRO A 42 29.54 13.61 7.90
CA PRO A 42 30.13 14.28 6.74
C PRO A 42 29.08 14.63 5.67
N LEU A 43 29.21 15.81 5.05
CA LEU A 43 28.40 16.23 3.91
C LEU A 43 28.95 15.61 2.63
N VAL A 44 28.43 14.44 2.29
CA VAL A 44 28.93 13.64 1.15
C VAL A 44 28.16 13.94 -0.14
N PRO A 45 28.82 14.15 -1.30
CA PRO A 45 28.16 14.32 -2.60
C PRO A 45 27.30 13.11 -2.98
N LEU A 46 26.13 13.34 -3.59
CA LEU A 46 25.20 12.27 -4.00
C LEU A 46 25.70 11.40 -5.16
N ARG A 47 26.57 11.95 -6.01
CA ARG A 47 27.07 11.32 -7.24
C ARG A 47 28.59 11.37 -7.29
N GLY A 48 29.18 10.50 -8.12
CA GLY A 48 30.63 10.42 -8.32
C GLY A 48 31.26 9.08 -7.93
N SER A 49 30.47 8.08 -7.53
CA SER A 49 30.91 6.69 -7.37
C SER A 49 30.35 5.82 -8.50
N ILE A 50 31.18 4.92 -9.01
CA ILE A 50 30.80 3.79 -9.87
C ILE A 50 30.87 2.45 -9.11
N SER A 51 31.15 2.49 -7.81
CA SER A 51 31.21 1.32 -6.91
C SER A 51 32.13 0.19 -7.45
N ALA A 52 33.27 0.58 -8.04
CA ALA A 52 34.21 -0.30 -8.75
C ALA A 52 35.34 -0.77 -7.84
N SER A 53 36.26 0.13 -7.51
CA SER A 53 37.20 0.00 -6.38
C SER A 53 36.49 0.30 -5.05
N GLY A 54 35.21 -0.06 -4.96
CA GLY A 54 34.29 0.37 -3.93
C GLY A 54 33.82 1.82 -4.14
N ASP A 55 33.26 2.40 -3.09
CA ASP A 55 32.70 3.74 -3.06
C ASP A 55 33.77 4.78 -2.67
N LEU A 56 34.86 4.82 -3.44
CA LEU A 56 36.06 5.63 -3.19
C LEU A 56 35.76 7.09 -2.87
N SER A 57 35.06 7.78 -3.79
CA SER A 57 34.76 9.20 -3.67
C SER A 57 33.98 9.52 -2.38
N PRO A 58 32.83 8.89 -2.09
CA PRO A 58 32.11 9.18 -0.85
C PRO A 58 32.85 8.72 0.43
N LEU A 59 33.58 7.59 0.41
CA LEU A 59 34.43 7.19 1.55
C LEU A 59 35.55 8.20 1.85
N SER A 60 36.04 8.92 0.83
CA SER A 60 37.04 9.98 1.03
C SER A 60 36.54 11.16 1.86
N TYR A 61 35.23 11.42 1.90
CA TYR A 61 34.67 12.46 2.75
C TYR A 61 34.64 12.04 4.22
N ILE A 62 34.48 10.74 4.51
CA ILE A 62 34.62 10.20 5.87
C ILE A 62 36.09 10.31 6.29
N ALA A 63 37.01 9.82 5.47
CA ALA A 63 38.45 9.92 5.74
C ALA A 63 38.91 11.38 5.94
N GLY A 64 38.48 12.27 5.05
CA GLY A 64 38.73 13.71 5.10
C GLY A 64 38.18 14.35 6.37
N THR A 65 37.03 13.89 6.87
CA THR A 65 36.48 14.34 8.15
C THR A 65 37.37 13.89 9.31
N LEU A 66 37.78 12.62 9.36
CA LEU A 66 38.61 12.07 10.45
C LEU A 66 39.97 12.76 10.59
N ILE A 67 40.55 13.24 9.48
CA ILE A 67 41.80 14.03 9.48
C ILE A 67 41.57 15.54 9.65
N ALA A 68 40.32 15.98 9.84
CA ALA A 68 39.92 17.38 9.93
C ALA A 68 40.32 18.23 8.71
N ASN A 69 40.09 17.72 7.50
CA ASN A 69 40.30 18.48 6.27
C ASN A 69 39.36 19.71 6.25
N PRO A 70 39.89 20.94 6.16
CA PRO A 70 39.10 22.18 6.31
C PRO A 70 38.07 22.39 5.19
N SER A 71 38.24 21.73 4.04
CA SER A 71 37.31 21.81 2.92
C SER A 71 36.12 20.87 3.06
N ILE A 72 36.19 19.88 3.95
CA ILE A 72 35.08 18.97 4.24
C ILE A 72 34.12 19.63 5.23
N ARG A 73 32.83 19.56 4.93
CA ARG A 73 31.76 20.02 5.82
C ARG A 73 31.04 18.85 6.46
N CYS A 74 30.45 19.07 7.62
CA CYS A 74 29.69 18.07 8.38
C CYS A 74 28.39 18.68 8.90
N PHE A 75 27.34 17.87 8.95
CA PHE A 75 26.19 18.11 9.81
C PHE A 75 26.60 17.87 11.27
N SER A 76 26.32 18.83 12.14
CA SER A 76 26.66 18.83 13.57
C SER A 76 25.52 19.41 14.42
N GLY A 77 25.53 19.10 15.71
CA GLY A 77 24.51 19.52 16.69
C GLY A 77 23.37 18.51 16.87
N PRO A 78 22.47 18.73 17.86
CA PRO A 78 21.38 17.81 18.16
C PRO A 78 20.43 17.64 16.96
N ALA A 79 19.90 16.44 16.80
CA ALA A 79 18.74 16.21 15.93
C ALA A 79 17.48 16.68 16.66
N SER A 80 17.32 18.00 16.80
CA SER A 80 16.07 18.62 17.26
C SER A 80 15.17 18.93 16.06
N PHE A 81 13.89 19.25 16.28
CA PHE A 81 13.03 19.81 15.23
C PHE A 81 13.68 21.10 14.66
N GLY A 82 14.31 20.99 13.50
CA GLY A 82 15.05 22.07 12.83
C GLY A 82 16.26 21.55 12.03
N PRO A 83 16.81 22.35 11.10
CA PRO A 83 17.97 21.95 10.32
C PRO A 83 19.21 21.85 11.20
N ARG A 84 19.97 20.76 11.06
CA ARG A 84 21.29 20.61 11.68
C ARG A 84 22.25 21.66 11.12
N SER A 85 23.21 22.09 11.94
CA SER A 85 24.23 23.05 11.51
C SER A 85 25.22 22.40 10.55
N ILE A 86 25.53 23.06 9.43
CA ILE A 86 26.58 22.63 8.51
C ILE A 86 27.84 23.43 8.81
N LEU A 87 28.88 22.74 9.30
CA LEU A 87 30.13 23.36 9.75
C LEU A 87 31.33 22.73 9.04
N PRO A 88 32.48 23.43 8.93
CA PRO A 88 33.74 22.80 8.55
C PRO A 88 34.08 21.65 9.51
N SER A 89 34.69 20.58 9.00
CA SER A 89 35.01 19.39 9.80
C SER A 89 35.89 19.72 11.01
N THR A 90 36.83 20.65 10.86
CA THR A 90 37.68 21.17 11.94
C THR A 90 36.88 21.72 13.12
N VAL A 91 35.81 22.48 12.82
CA VAL A 91 34.93 23.09 13.82
C VAL A 91 34.00 22.05 14.42
N ALA A 92 33.39 21.20 13.60
CA ALA A 92 32.48 20.16 14.05
C ALA A 92 33.17 19.17 15.01
N LEU A 93 34.38 18.74 14.68
CA LEU A 93 35.18 17.85 15.53
C LEU A 93 35.60 18.54 16.83
N ALA A 94 36.07 19.80 16.76
CA ALA A 94 36.45 20.55 17.96
C ALA A 94 35.26 20.72 18.93
N GLN A 95 34.07 21.05 18.41
CA GLN A 95 32.85 21.17 19.20
C GLN A 95 32.41 19.84 19.82
N ALA A 96 32.63 18.73 19.12
CA ALA A 96 32.33 17.38 19.61
C ALA A 96 33.41 16.81 20.54
N GLY A 97 34.51 17.53 20.78
CA GLY A 97 35.65 17.02 21.56
C GLY A 97 36.44 15.91 20.88
N ILE A 98 36.28 15.74 19.56
CA ILE A 98 36.92 14.68 18.77
C ILE A 98 38.27 15.18 18.24
N LYS A 99 39.36 14.50 18.64
CA LYS A 99 40.70 14.80 18.12
C LYS A 99 40.89 14.22 16.71
N PRO A 100 41.40 14.99 15.73
CA PRO A 100 41.70 14.48 14.40
C PRO A 100 42.73 13.34 14.44
N LEU A 101 42.62 12.38 13.53
CA LEU A 101 43.49 11.20 13.46
C LEU A 101 44.32 11.21 12.17
N PRO A 102 45.63 11.51 12.21
CA PRO A 102 46.50 11.34 11.06
C PRO A 102 46.55 9.87 10.63
N LEU A 103 46.27 9.61 9.34
CA LEU A 103 46.27 8.26 8.77
C LEU A 103 47.71 7.78 8.50
N LYS A 104 47.98 6.50 8.74
CA LYS A 104 49.25 5.83 8.49
C LYS A 104 49.23 5.08 7.15
N SER A 105 50.34 4.40 6.85
CA SER A 105 50.44 3.46 5.72
C SER A 105 49.26 2.50 5.72
N LYS A 106 48.77 2.18 4.52
CA LYS A 106 47.58 1.35 4.24
C LYS A 106 46.24 1.92 4.73
N GLU A 107 46.15 2.67 5.82
CA GLU A 107 44.87 3.17 6.36
C GLU A 107 44.09 4.04 5.38
N HIS A 108 44.79 4.76 4.51
CA HIS A 108 44.19 5.51 3.41
C HIS A 108 43.40 4.58 2.49
N LEU A 109 43.95 3.44 2.07
CA LEU A 109 43.22 2.48 1.25
C LEU A 109 42.21 1.68 2.07
N GLY A 110 42.54 1.34 3.31
CA GLY A 110 41.63 0.58 4.20
C GLY A 110 40.30 1.29 4.43
N ILE A 111 40.31 2.62 4.57
CA ILE A 111 39.06 3.40 4.68
C ILE A 111 38.41 3.69 3.32
N LEU A 112 39.20 3.92 2.27
CA LEU A 112 38.69 4.37 0.96
C LEU A 112 38.17 3.22 0.08
N ASN A 113 38.84 2.07 0.04
CA ASN A 113 38.37 0.92 -0.73
C ASN A 113 37.30 0.17 0.05
N GLY A 114 36.12 0.02 -0.54
CA GLY A 114 35.07 -0.86 -0.02
C GLY A 114 33.68 -0.38 -0.38
N THR A 115 32.70 -1.23 -0.13
CA THR A 115 31.33 -1.11 -0.66
C THR A 115 30.35 -0.48 0.34
N ALA A 116 30.86 0.14 1.41
CA ALA A 116 30.05 0.50 2.57
C ALA A 116 28.91 1.50 2.27
N PHE A 117 29.08 2.41 1.32
CA PHE A 117 28.00 3.33 0.93
C PHE A 117 26.89 2.60 0.18
N SER A 118 27.25 1.86 -0.87
CA SER A 118 26.28 1.07 -1.64
C SER A 118 25.57 0.03 -0.77
N ALA A 119 26.29 -0.69 0.09
CA ALA A 119 25.71 -1.61 1.06
C ALA A 119 24.79 -0.90 2.07
N SER A 120 25.16 0.30 2.56
CA SER A 120 24.30 1.07 3.47
C SER A 120 22.99 1.49 2.82
N VAL A 121 23.02 1.97 1.58
CA VAL A 121 21.80 2.37 0.87
C VAL A 121 20.95 1.14 0.59
N ALA A 122 21.57 0.02 0.20
CA ALA A 122 20.87 -1.22 -0.07
C ALA A 122 20.20 -1.82 1.18
N ALA A 123 20.86 -1.79 2.34
CA ALA A 123 20.30 -2.28 3.59
C ALA A 123 19.07 -1.48 4.02
N LEU A 124 19.13 -0.15 3.90
CA LEU A 124 17.99 0.73 4.19
C LEU A 124 16.85 0.52 3.18
N ALA A 125 17.16 0.40 1.89
CA ALA A 125 16.16 0.15 0.86
C ALA A 125 15.45 -1.20 1.07
N LEU A 126 16.17 -2.26 1.45
CA LEU A 126 15.59 -3.57 1.71
C LEU A 126 14.72 -3.57 2.96
N ASN A 127 15.12 -2.87 4.02
CA ASN A 127 14.27 -2.68 5.20
C ASN A 127 12.89 -2.12 4.79
N ASP A 128 12.89 -1.04 4.01
CA ASP A 128 11.63 -0.41 3.58
C ASP A 128 10.87 -1.30 2.60
N SER A 129 11.57 -2.03 1.72
CA SER A 129 10.96 -2.97 0.76
C SER A 129 10.22 -4.11 1.45
N VAL A 130 10.77 -4.67 2.53
CA VAL A 130 10.11 -5.72 3.34
C VAL A 130 8.82 -5.19 3.97
N HIS A 131 8.86 -3.98 4.56
CA HIS A 131 7.66 -3.36 5.12
C HIS A 131 6.59 -3.08 4.05
N LEU A 132 6.97 -2.63 2.86
CA LEU A 132 6.03 -2.42 1.77
C LEU A 132 5.50 -3.76 1.21
N ALA A 133 6.28 -4.83 1.19
CA ALA A 133 5.80 -6.15 0.78
C ALA A 133 4.71 -6.68 1.74
N LEU A 134 4.90 -6.53 3.06
CA LEU A 134 3.86 -6.85 4.06
C LEU A 134 2.63 -5.95 3.87
N MET A 135 2.85 -4.65 3.69
CA MET A 135 1.75 -3.71 3.44
C MET A 135 0.96 -4.06 2.17
N GLY A 136 1.61 -4.54 1.11
CA GLY A 136 0.94 -5.01 -0.10
C GLY A 136 0.00 -6.20 0.14
N GLN A 137 0.33 -7.09 1.07
CA GLN A 137 -0.54 -8.20 1.48
C GLN A 137 -1.73 -7.69 2.30
N VAL A 138 -1.49 -6.77 3.24
CA VAL A 138 -2.56 -6.10 4.02
C VAL A 138 -3.54 -5.36 3.11
N LEU A 139 -3.03 -4.57 2.15
CA LEU A 139 -3.85 -3.84 1.19
C LEU A 139 -4.64 -4.78 0.28
N THR A 140 -4.06 -5.93 -0.08
CA THR A 140 -4.79 -6.98 -0.81
C THR A 140 -5.95 -7.51 0.01
N ALA A 141 -5.74 -7.85 1.30
CA ALA A 141 -6.81 -8.33 2.17
C ALA A 141 -7.93 -7.27 2.33
N MET A 142 -7.58 -6.02 2.60
CA MET A 142 -8.55 -4.92 2.64
C MET A 142 -9.28 -4.74 1.29
N GLY A 143 -8.58 -4.96 0.17
CA GLY A 143 -9.14 -4.96 -1.18
C GLY A 143 -10.17 -6.06 -1.39
N VAL A 144 -9.91 -7.28 -0.90
CA VAL A 144 -10.88 -8.38 -0.88
C VAL A 144 -12.10 -7.97 -0.07
N GLU A 145 -11.94 -7.40 1.13
CA GLU A 145 -13.09 -6.92 1.92
C GLU A 145 -13.89 -5.84 1.18
N ALA A 146 -13.23 -4.81 0.65
CA ALA A 146 -13.89 -3.71 -0.06
C ALA A 146 -14.62 -4.17 -1.33
N LEU A 147 -14.08 -5.18 -2.02
CA LEU A 147 -14.68 -5.77 -3.22
C LEU A 147 -15.64 -6.93 -2.90
N ILE A 148 -15.88 -7.26 -1.62
CA ILE A 148 -16.69 -8.43 -1.21
C ILE A 148 -16.16 -9.70 -1.92
N GLY A 149 -14.83 -9.81 -1.98
CA GLY A 149 -14.10 -10.90 -2.60
C GLY A 149 -14.19 -12.20 -1.80
N THR A 150 -13.65 -13.28 -2.36
CA THR A 150 -13.65 -14.60 -1.74
C THR A 150 -12.34 -14.86 -1.00
N ARG A 151 -12.46 -15.28 0.26
CA ARG A 151 -11.31 -15.78 1.05
C ARG A 151 -10.78 -17.11 0.47
N GLY A 152 -11.61 -17.87 -0.23
CA GLY A 152 -11.24 -19.18 -0.81
C GLY A 152 -10.09 -19.11 -1.83
N SER A 153 -9.79 -17.94 -2.39
CA SER A 153 -8.63 -17.76 -3.27
C SER A 153 -7.28 -17.92 -2.57
N PHE A 154 -7.26 -17.92 -1.23
CA PHE A 154 -6.05 -18.00 -0.39
C PHE A 154 -5.97 -19.32 0.38
N ASP A 155 -6.80 -20.31 0.04
CA ASP A 155 -6.88 -21.60 0.73
C ASP A 155 -5.58 -22.42 0.61
N GLU A 156 -5.15 -23.02 1.72
CA GLU A 156 -3.93 -23.83 1.84
C GLU A 156 -3.79 -24.87 0.71
N PHE A 157 -4.90 -25.50 0.27
CA PHE A 157 -4.86 -26.49 -0.80
C PHE A 157 -4.31 -25.92 -2.12
N ILE A 158 -4.64 -24.67 -2.46
CA ILE A 158 -4.21 -24.04 -3.72
C ILE A 158 -2.71 -23.72 -3.68
N HIS A 159 -2.17 -23.43 -2.50
CA HIS A 159 -0.83 -22.89 -2.33
C HIS A 159 0.14 -23.93 -1.79
N ASP A 160 -0.03 -24.39 -0.55
CA ASP A 160 0.90 -25.34 0.08
C ASP A 160 0.79 -26.74 -0.56
N VAL A 161 -0.44 -27.20 -0.83
CA VAL A 161 -0.63 -28.56 -1.38
C VAL A 161 -0.38 -28.60 -2.90
N ALA A 162 -1.01 -27.70 -3.66
CA ALA A 162 -1.02 -27.79 -5.12
C ALA A 162 0.15 -27.08 -5.82
N ARG A 163 0.71 -26.00 -5.26
CA ARG A 163 1.79 -25.22 -5.89
C ARG A 163 2.73 -24.55 -4.84
N PRO A 164 3.59 -25.33 -4.17
CA PRO A 164 4.34 -24.92 -2.97
C PRO A 164 5.57 -24.06 -3.26
N HIS A 165 5.39 -22.92 -3.93
CA HIS A 165 6.43 -21.89 -3.97
C HIS A 165 6.43 -21.14 -2.63
N PRO A 166 7.55 -21.08 -1.88
CA PRO A 166 7.56 -20.57 -0.51
C PRO A 166 6.95 -19.17 -0.35
N GLY A 167 7.28 -18.22 -1.22
CA GLY A 167 6.72 -16.88 -1.13
C GLY A 167 5.23 -16.84 -1.48
N GLN A 168 4.77 -17.73 -2.37
CA GLN A 168 3.35 -17.85 -2.70
C GLN A 168 2.56 -18.41 -1.51
N VAL A 169 3.12 -19.40 -0.82
CA VAL A 169 2.53 -20.00 0.39
C VAL A 169 2.45 -18.95 1.49
N GLU A 170 3.57 -18.28 1.80
CA GLU A 170 3.62 -17.20 2.80
C GLU A 170 2.59 -16.10 2.50
N ALA A 171 2.53 -15.62 1.25
CA ALA A 171 1.57 -14.58 0.88
C ALA A 171 0.11 -15.03 1.01
N ALA A 172 -0.19 -16.29 0.69
CA ALA A 172 -1.53 -16.83 0.80
C ALA A 172 -1.95 -16.99 2.27
N GLU A 173 -1.11 -17.59 3.10
CA GLU A 173 -1.35 -17.77 4.55
C GLU A 173 -1.60 -16.42 5.23
N ASN A 174 -0.72 -15.45 4.98
CA ASN A 174 -0.87 -14.10 5.51
C ASN A 174 -2.20 -13.45 5.12
N ILE A 175 -2.58 -13.49 3.83
CA ILE A 175 -3.84 -12.88 3.37
C ILE A 175 -5.05 -13.67 3.89
N TRP A 176 -4.95 -15.00 3.95
CA TRP A 176 -5.98 -15.88 4.50
C TRP A 176 -6.28 -15.53 5.96
N ASP A 177 -5.25 -15.35 6.78
CA ASP A 177 -5.39 -15.03 8.20
C ASP A 177 -5.90 -13.61 8.43
N LEU A 178 -5.47 -12.65 7.61
CA LEU A 178 -5.97 -11.27 7.65
C LEU A 178 -7.47 -11.17 7.31
N LEU A 179 -8.02 -12.13 6.58
CA LEU A 179 -9.45 -12.20 6.25
C LEU A 179 -10.27 -12.97 7.28
N ASP A 180 -9.64 -13.55 8.30
CA ASP A 180 -10.35 -14.31 9.32
C ASP A 180 -11.33 -13.43 10.11
N GLY A 181 -12.57 -13.90 10.26
CA GLY A 181 -13.64 -13.17 10.94
C GLY A 181 -14.13 -11.90 10.23
N SER A 182 -13.69 -11.62 8.99
CA SER A 182 -14.24 -10.52 8.20
C SER A 182 -15.73 -10.75 7.93
N THR A 183 -16.53 -9.68 8.03
CA THR A 183 -17.96 -9.73 7.66
C THR A 183 -18.22 -9.17 6.26
N PHE A 184 -17.20 -8.59 5.61
CA PHE A 184 -17.29 -8.12 4.23
C PHE A 184 -16.78 -9.15 3.22
N ALA A 185 -15.68 -9.85 3.51
CA ALA A 185 -15.21 -10.91 2.64
C ALA A 185 -16.15 -12.12 2.67
N THR A 186 -16.32 -12.77 1.52
CA THR A 186 -17.07 -14.02 1.40
C THR A 186 -16.20 -15.17 1.90
N THR A 187 -16.59 -15.81 3.00
CA THR A 187 -15.83 -16.91 3.63
C THR A 187 -16.30 -18.30 3.22
N HIS A 188 -17.45 -18.41 2.54
CA HIS A 188 -18.01 -19.66 2.07
C HIS A 188 -18.42 -19.49 0.60
N GLU A 189 -17.79 -20.24 -0.30
CA GLU A 189 -18.24 -20.31 -1.68
C GLU A 189 -19.44 -21.25 -1.78
N GLN A 190 -20.54 -20.77 -2.36
CA GLN A 190 -21.65 -21.63 -2.76
C GLN A 190 -21.42 -22.06 -4.21
N GLU A 191 -21.19 -23.36 -4.42
CA GLU A 191 -21.33 -23.96 -5.74
C GLU A 191 -22.80 -23.89 -6.13
N VAL A 192 -23.10 -23.24 -7.26
CA VAL A 192 -24.44 -23.22 -7.85
C VAL A 192 -24.35 -23.67 -9.30
N THR A 193 -25.38 -24.34 -9.82
CA THR A 193 -25.35 -24.98 -11.15
C THR A 193 -25.20 -23.96 -12.28
N ILE A 194 -25.00 -24.43 -13.52
CA ILE A 194 -24.94 -23.56 -14.71
C ILE A 194 -26.26 -22.79 -14.89
N GLU A 195 -27.38 -23.43 -14.60
CA GLU A 195 -28.71 -22.82 -14.66
C GLU A 195 -28.92 -21.77 -13.56
N GLU A 196 -28.35 -21.99 -12.37
CA GLU A 196 -28.40 -21.07 -11.24
C GLU A 196 -27.41 -19.91 -11.37
N ASP A 197 -26.43 -20.01 -12.28
CA ASP A 197 -25.38 -19.02 -12.51
C ASP A 197 -25.88 -17.70 -13.09
N GLY A 198 -26.96 -17.75 -13.87
CA GLY A 198 -27.50 -16.58 -14.55
C GLY A 198 -26.49 -15.85 -15.45
N GLY A 199 -25.38 -16.49 -15.84
CA GLY A 199 -24.28 -15.88 -16.59
C GLY A 199 -23.48 -14.81 -15.81
N THR A 200 -23.50 -14.86 -14.47
CA THR A 200 -22.83 -13.88 -13.62
C THR A 200 -21.35 -14.22 -13.42
N LEU A 201 -20.49 -13.19 -13.40
CA LEU A 201 -19.08 -13.39 -13.06
C LEU A 201 -18.95 -13.68 -11.56
N ARG A 202 -18.91 -14.96 -11.16
CA ARG A 202 -18.78 -15.36 -9.75
C ARG A 202 -17.38 -15.22 -9.18
N GLN A 203 -16.37 -15.47 -10.00
CA GLN A 203 -14.99 -15.47 -9.54
C GLN A 203 -14.45 -14.04 -9.41
N ASP A 204 -13.62 -13.83 -8.39
CA ASP A 204 -12.78 -12.64 -8.31
C ASP A 204 -11.86 -12.55 -9.53
N ARG A 205 -11.54 -11.32 -9.93
CA ARG A 205 -10.55 -11.05 -10.98
C ARG A 205 -9.13 -11.28 -10.44
N TYR A 206 -8.17 -11.35 -11.35
CA TYR A 206 -6.80 -11.79 -11.04
C TYR A 206 -6.06 -10.85 -10.08
N SER A 207 -6.39 -9.56 -10.10
CA SER A 207 -5.85 -8.55 -9.17
C SER A 207 -6.01 -8.98 -7.70
N LEU A 208 -7.08 -9.71 -7.36
CA LEU A 208 -7.29 -10.31 -6.04
C LEU A 208 -6.90 -11.80 -6.04
N ARG A 209 -7.52 -12.59 -6.92
CA ARG A 209 -7.46 -14.06 -6.87
C ARG A 209 -6.07 -14.63 -7.12
N THR A 210 -5.24 -13.96 -7.92
CA THR A 210 -3.87 -14.41 -8.19
C THR A 210 -2.83 -13.65 -7.37
N ALA A 211 -3.24 -12.89 -6.35
CA ALA A 211 -2.34 -12.05 -5.58
C ALA A 211 -1.19 -12.83 -4.93
N PRO A 212 -1.38 -14.02 -4.31
CA PRO A 212 -0.26 -14.77 -3.75
C PRO A 212 0.72 -15.27 -4.82
N GLN A 213 0.22 -15.74 -5.96
CA GLN A 213 1.04 -16.17 -7.09
C GLN A 213 1.83 -14.99 -7.68
N PHE A 214 1.29 -13.77 -7.59
CA PHE A 214 1.89 -12.54 -8.09
C PHE A 214 2.80 -11.86 -7.07
N LEU A 215 2.60 -12.01 -5.77
CA LEU A 215 3.46 -11.46 -4.72
C LEU A 215 4.59 -12.43 -4.33
N GLY A 216 4.34 -13.73 -4.39
CA GLY A 216 5.26 -14.75 -3.89
C GLY A 216 6.69 -14.67 -4.46
N PRO A 217 6.88 -14.64 -5.80
CA PRO A 217 8.22 -14.50 -6.37
C PRO A 217 8.94 -13.21 -5.94
N GLN A 218 8.17 -12.16 -5.64
CA GLN A 218 8.70 -10.85 -5.27
C GLN A 218 9.21 -10.90 -3.83
N ILE A 219 8.48 -11.58 -2.95
CA ILE A 219 8.89 -11.88 -1.58
C ILE A 219 10.18 -12.72 -1.59
N GLU A 220 10.24 -13.79 -2.40
CA GLU A 220 11.44 -14.62 -2.54
C GLU A 220 12.66 -13.81 -3.00
N ASP A 221 12.49 -12.92 -3.97
CA ASP A 221 13.55 -12.04 -4.45
C ASP A 221 14.02 -11.03 -3.39
N LEU A 222 13.10 -10.49 -2.58
CA LEU A 222 13.43 -9.59 -1.47
C LEU A 222 14.18 -10.32 -0.36
N LEU A 223 13.76 -11.53 0.02
CA LEU A 223 14.42 -12.35 1.04
C LEU A 223 15.84 -12.74 0.60
N SER A 224 16.01 -13.17 -0.64
CA SER A 224 17.34 -13.48 -1.19
C SER A 224 18.23 -12.22 -1.30
N ALA A 225 17.65 -11.05 -1.58
CA ALA A 225 18.39 -9.79 -1.60
C ALA A 225 18.83 -9.37 -0.18
N LEU A 226 17.97 -9.59 0.83
CA LEU A 226 18.28 -9.39 2.24
C LEU A 226 19.46 -10.25 2.70
N GLU A 227 19.47 -11.54 2.33
CA GLU A 227 20.60 -12.43 2.62
C GLU A 227 21.89 -11.92 1.98
N THR A 228 21.84 -11.55 0.70
CA THR A 228 23.00 -11.03 -0.05
C THR A 228 23.58 -9.77 0.60
N ILE A 229 22.73 -8.80 0.96
CA ILE A 229 23.16 -7.56 1.59
C ILE A 229 23.62 -7.77 3.03
N THR A 230 23.04 -8.75 3.74
CA THR A 230 23.51 -9.14 5.09
C THR A 230 24.95 -9.64 5.03
N ILE A 231 25.28 -10.49 4.05
CA ILE A 231 26.66 -10.96 3.83
C ILE A 231 27.58 -9.78 3.48
N GLU A 232 27.17 -8.91 2.56
CA GLU A 232 27.97 -7.76 2.14
C GLU A 232 28.28 -6.82 3.31
N CYS A 233 27.30 -6.51 4.16
CA CYS A 233 27.47 -5.68 5.35
C CYS A 233 28.49 -6.27 6.35
N ASN A 234 28.73 -7.58 6.28
CA ASN A 234 29.64 -8.33 7.14
C ASN A 234 30.94 -8.78 6.45
N SER A 235 31.22 -8.28 5.24
CA SER A 235 32.38 -8.67 4.43
C SER A 235 33.58 -7.74 4.57
N THR A 236 34.79 -8.23 4.28
CA THR A 236 35.98 -7.38 4.12
C THR A 236 36.11 -6.96 2.66
N THR A 237 35.99 -5.66 2.39
CA THR A 237 35.88 -5.13 1.02
C THR A 237 36.97 -4.12 0.65
N ASP A 238 38.00 -3.90 1.48
CA ASP A 238 39.18 -3.12 1.09
C ASP A 238 40.24 -3.96 0.35
N ASN A 239 41.31 -3.31 -0.11
CA ASN A 239 42.41 -3.97 -0.82
C ASN A 239 43.74 -3.20 -0.65
N PRO A 240 44.91 -3.87 -0.64
CA PRO A 240 45.11 -5.33 -0.51
C PRO A 240 44.61 -5.88 0.83
N LEU A 241 44.44 -7.19 0.96
CA LEU A 241 44.12 -7.84 2.23
C LEU A 241 45.38 -8.35 2.91
N VAL A 242 45.40 -8.33 4.24
CA VAL A 242 46.50 -8.82 5.08
C VAL A 242 46.01 -10.06 5.80
N ASP A 243 46.65 -11.19 5.55
CA ASP A 243 46.46 -12.41 6.33
C ASP A 243 47.38 -12.37 7.54
N GLY A 244 46.81 -12.07 8.71
CA GLY A 244 47.55 -11.99 9.97
C GLY A 244 48.13 -13.32 10.45
N LEU A 245 47.63 -14.47 9.94
CA LEU A 245 48.11 -15.79 10.32
C LEU A 245 49.34 -16.20 9.53
N THR A 246 49.34 -15.92 8.23
CA THR A 246 50.46 -16.29 7.34
C THR A 246 51.46 -15.17 7.12
N GLY A 247 51.09 -13.92 7.42
CA GLY A 247 51.86 -12.72 7.10
C GLY A 247 51.78 -12.31 5.63
N ASN A 248 50.97 -12.98 4.81
CA ASN A 248 50.84 -12.69 3.39
C ASN A 248 49.96 -11.47 3.13
N VAL A 249 50.29 -10.77 2.05
CA VAL A 249 49.48 -9.67 1.52
C VAL A 249 48.86 -10.12 0.19
N HIS A 250 47.54 -10.11 0.13
CA HIS A 250 46.76 -10.58 -1.01
C HIS A 250 46.17 -9.39 -1.78
N HIS A 251 46.45 -9.31 -3.08
CA HIS A 251 45.83 -8.34 -3.97
C HIS A 251 44.64 -9.00 -4.67
N GLY A 252 43.44 -8.43 -4.50
CA GLY A 252 42.18 -8.99 -5.01
C GLY A 252 41.17 -7.90 -5.38
N GLY A 253 39.90 -8.30 -5.48
CA GLY A 253 38.82 -7.48 -6.04
C GLY A 253 37.56 -7.38 -5.18
N ASN A 254 37.64 -7.64 -3.86
CA ASN A 254 36.47 -7.64 -2.96
C ASN A 254 35.74 -6.28 -2.87
N PHE A 255 36.35 -5.21 -3.40
CA PHE A 255 35.74 -3.90 -3.51
C PHE A 255 34.68 -3.79 -4.64
N GLN A 256 34.54 -4.81 -5.48
CA GLN A 256 33.61 -4.84 -6.61
C GLN A 256 32.19 -5.17 -6.13
N ALA A 257 31.32 -4.17 -6.03
CA ALA A 257 30.00 -4.29 -5.39
C ALA A 257 28.90 -4.91 -6.29
N MET A 258 29.23 -5.86 -7.17
CA MET A 258 28.24 -6.47 -8.09
C MET A 258 27.12 -7.22 -7.35
N ALA A 259 27.41 -7.80 -6.19
CA ALA A 259 26.41 -8.43 -5.32
C ALA A 259 25.32 -7.43 -4.91
N VAL A 260 25.72 -6.20 -4.55
CA VAL A 260 24.78 -5.13 -4.19
C VAL A 260 23.95 -4.69 -5.39
N THR A 261 24.56 -4.54 -6.57
CA THR A 261 23.83 -4.21 -7.79
C THR A 261 22.76 -5.24 -8.11
N ASN A 262 23.11 -6.53 -8.08
CA ASN A 262 22.18 -7.61 -8.35
C ASN A 262 20.97 -7.58 -7.38
N ALA A 263 21.25 -7.45 -6.07
CA ALA A 263 20.21 -7.33 -5.05
C ALA A 263 19.28 -6.13 -5.29
N MET A 264 19.84 -4.95 -5.61
CA MET A 264 19.06 -3.73 -5.83
C MET A 264 18.23 -3.75 -7.12
N GLU A 265 18.73 -4.34 -8.20
CA GLU A 265 17.97 -4.43 -9.45
C GLU A 265 16.77 -5.36 -9.32
N ARG A 266 16.97 -6.50 -8.69
CA ARG A 266 15.91 -7.48 -8.45
C ARG A 266 14.86 -6.93 -7.48
N THR A 267 15.30 -6.27 -6.40
CA THR A 267 14.43 -5.53 -5.48
C THR A 267 13.60 -4.49 -6.22
N ARG A 268 14.22 -3.68 -7.08
CA ARG A 268 13.51 -2.61 -7.80
C ARG A 268 12.45 -3.14 -8.76
N LEU A 269 12.71 -4.26 -9.42
CA LEU A 269 11.71 -4.96 -10.23
C LEU A 269 10.57 -5.51 -9.36
N ALA A 270 10.88 -6.09 -8.21
CA ALA A 270 9.88 -6.57 -7.26
C ALA A 270 8.96 -5.43 -6.78
N LEU A 271 9.51 -4.24 -6.44
CA LEU A 271 8.73 -3.06 -6.08
C LEU A 271 7.77 -2.61 -7.20
N HIS A 272 8.21 -2.66 -8.46
CA HIS A 272 7.33 -2.36 -9.59
C HIS A 272 6.17 -3.36 -9.67
N HIS A 273 6.44 -4.67 -9.55
CA HIS A 273 5.39 -5.68 -9.59
C HIS A 273 4.40 -5.52 -8.45
N ILE A 274 4.87 -5.31 -7.21
CA ILE A 274 3.99 -5.01 -6.08
C ILE A 274 3.11 -3.78 -6.42
N GLY A 275 3.71 -2.69 -6.90
CA GLY A 275 2.97 -1.50 -7.32
C GLY A 275 1.96 -1.76 -8.45
N LYS A 276 2.28 -2.65 -9.39
CA LYS A 276 1.37 -3.05 -10.47
C LYS A 276 0.14 -3.80 -9.96
N LEU A 277 0.31 -4.67 -8.98
CA LEU A 277 -0.80 -5.36 -8.32
C LEU A 277 -1.68 -4.35 -7.58
N MET A 278 -1.08 -3.48 -6.76
CA MET A 278 -1.81 -2.44 -6.01
C MET A 278 -2.60 -1.51 -6.94
N PHE A 279 -2.00 -1.08 -8.06
CA PHE A 279 -2.69 -0.29 -9.07
C PHE A 279 -3.89 -1.06 -9.68
N ALA A 280 -3.70 -2.33 -10.05
CA ALA A 280 -4.75 -3.14 -10.65
C ALA A 280 -5.95 -3.32 -9.70
N GLN A 281 -5.69 -3.51 -8.41
CA GLN A 281 -6.73 -3.60 -7.38
C GLN A 281 -7.42 -2.24 -7.14
N CYS A 282 -6.66 -1.14 -7.10
CA CYS A 282 -7.18 0.21 -6.93
C CYS A 282 -8.11 0.63 -8.07
N THR A 283 -7.67 0.47 -9.33
CA THR A 283 -8.47 0.86 -10.49
C THR A 283 -9.73 0.00 -10.65
N GLU A 284 -9.66 -1.29 -10.29
CA GLU A 284 -10.84 -2.17 -10.22
C GLU A 284 -11.84 -1.69 -9.16
N LEU A 285 -11.37 -1.31 -7.97
CA LEU A 285 -12.21 -0.79 -6.87
C LEU A 285 -12.94 0.51 -7.24
N ILE A 286 -12.30 1.37 -8.03
CA ILE A 286 -12.84 2.66 -8.46
C ILE A 286 -13.90 2.51 -9.57
N ASN A 287 -13.81 1.44 -10.37
CA ASN A 287 -14.66 1.24 -11.54
C ASN A 287 -16.03 0.64 -11.16
N PRO A 288 -17.16 1.36 -11.37
CA PRO A 288 -18.50 0.92 -10.97
C PRO A 288 -18.98 -0.35 -11.71
N THR A 289 -18.38 -0.67 -12.85
CA THR A 289 -18.72 -1.89 -13.62
C THR A 289 -18.00 -3.14 -13.09
N MET A 290 -17.03 -2.95 -12.19
CA MET A 290 -16.16 -4.01 -11.69
C MET A 290 -16.24 -4.18 -10.17
N ASN A 291 -16.57 -3.11 -9.44
CA ASN A 291 -16.44 -3.01 -7.99
C ASN A 291 -17.64 -3.50 -7.16
N ARG A 292 -18.53 -4.31 -7.75
CA ARG A 292 -19.67 -4.94 -7.07
C ARG A 292 -20.62 -3.94 -6.38
N GLY A 293 -21.06 -2.93 -7.12
CA GLY A 293 -22.10 -2.00 -6.66
C GLY A 293 -21.63 -0.94 -5.67
N LEU A 294 -20.35 -0.56 -5.73
CA LEU A 294 -19.89 0.71 -5.14
C LEU A 294 -20.17 1.87 -6.12
N PRO A 295 -20.32 3.11 -5.62
CA PRO A 295 -20.45 4.30 -6.46
C PRO A 295 -19.28 4.50 -7.42
N PRO A 296 -19.51 5.11 -8.60
CA PRO A 296 -18.42 5.49 -9.49
C PRO A 296 -17.45 6.43 -8.77
N SER A 297 -16.14 6.22 -8.96
CA SER A 297 -15.12 7.05 -8.29
C SER A 297 -15.22 7.05 -6.76
N LEU A 298 -15.92 6.08 -6.16
CA LEU A 298 -16.18 6.04 -4.71
C LEU A 298 -16.77 7.35 -4.15
N ALA A 299 -17.66 7.97 -4.94
CA ALA A 299 -18.43 9.14 -4.56
C ALA A 299 -19.37 8.81 -3.39
N ALA A 300 -19.39 9.67 -2.37
CA ALA A 300 -20.28 9.49 -1.22
C ALA A 300 -21.64 10.16 -1.43
N SER A 301 -21.70 11.18 -2.29
CA SER A 301 -22.92 11.91 -2.65
C SER A 301 -23.37 11.57 -4.08
N ASP A 302 -24.18 12.45 -4.67
CA ASP A 302 -24.69 12.25 -6.02
C ASP A 302 -23.54 12.30 -7.06
N PRO A 303 -23.39 11.23 -7.89
CA PRO A 303 -22.24 11.05 -8.77
C PRO A 303 -22.19 12.05 -9.92
N SER A 304 -23.27 12.79 -10.20
CA SER A 304 -23.25 13.89 -11.17
C SER A 304 -22.34 15.06 -10.75
N LEU A 305 -22.12 15.22 -9.44
CA LEU A 305 -21.36 16.33 -8.85
C LEU A 305 -20.20 15.89 -7.95
N ASP A 306 -20.03 14.59 -7.70
CA ASP A 306 -18.93 14.04 -6.90
C ASP A 306 -18.10 13.06 -7.73
N TYR A 307 -16.87 13.47 -8.03
CA TYR A 307 -15.90 12.71 -8.83
C TYR A 307 -14.74 12.15 -7.98
N HIS A 308 -14.87 12.18 -6.64
CA HIS A 308 -13.86 11.82 -5.63
C HIS A 308 -12.57 11.14 -6.14
N ALA A 309 -12.57 9.82 -6.37
CA ALA A 309 -11.37 9.05 -6.71
C ALA A 309 -10.95 9.10 -8.19
N LYS A 310 -11.57 9.93 -9.04
CA LYS A 310 -11.17 10.09 -10.45
C LYS A 310 -9.73 10.60 -10.59
N GLY A 311 -9.35 11.59 -9.78
CA GLY A 311 -7.99 12.10 -9.74
C GLY A 311 -6.99 11.07 -9.21
N ILE A 312 -7.43 10.26 -8.23
CA ILE A 312 -6.65 9.16 -7.66
C ILE A 312 -6.33 8.09 -8.72
N ASP A 313 -7.32 7.66 -9.51
CA ASP A 313 -7.11 6.65 -10.55
C ASP A 313 -6.06 7.11 -11.58
N THR A 314 -6.15 8.39 -11.99
CA THR A 314 -5.14 9.01 -12.87
C THR A 314 -3.75 9.08 -12.22
N ALA A 315 -3.68 9.46 -10.95
CA ALA A 315 -2.42 9.58 -10.21
C ALA A 315 -1.75 8.20 -10.02
N THR A 316 -2.51 7.18 -9.63
CA THR A 316 -1.99 5.82 -9.47
C THR A 316 -1.50 5.21 -10.80
N ALA A 317 -2.15 5.55 -11.93
CA ALA A 317 -1.66 5.20 -13.25
C ALA A 317 -0.30 5.85 -13.57
N ALA A 318 -0.08 7.11 -13.16
CA ALA A 318 1.20 7.78 -13.32
C ALA A 318 2.29 7.13 -12.45
N TYR A 319 1.99 6.82 -11.18
CA TYR A 319 2.93 6.20 -10.25
C TYR A 319 3.39 4.82 -10.72
N VAL A 320 2.47 3.94 -11.15
CA VAL A 320 2.84 2.62 -11.66
C VAL A 320 3.64 2.71 -12.97
N SER A 321 3.36 3.72 -13.80
CA SER A 321 4.11 3.97 -15.03
C SER A 321 5.55 4.39 -14.75
N GLU A 322 5.74 5.27 -13.76
CA GLU A 322 7.07 5.68 -13.29
C GLU A 322 7.84 4.51 -12.65
N LEU A 323 7.16 3.68 -11.84
CA LEU A 323 7.75 2.44 -11.30
C LEU A 323 8.25 1.51 -12.42
N GLY A 324 7.47 1.38 -13.50
CA GLY A 324 7.86 0.57 -14.65
C GLY A 324 9.10 1.10 -15.36
N TYR A 325 9.24 2.43 -15.48
CA TYR A 325 10.45 3.05 -16.00
C TYR A 325 11.66 2.83 -15.07
N LEU A 326 11.47 3.00 -13.75
CA LEU A 326 12.54 2.84 -12.76
C LEU A 326 13.03 1.38 -12.66
N ALA A 327 12.17 0.40 -12.97
CA ALA A 327 12.51 -1.03 -12.93
C ALA A 327 13.62 -1.45 -13.92
N ASN A 328 13.97 -0.61 -14.90
CA ASN A 328 15.05 -0.90 -15.83
C ASN A 328 16.41 -1.08 -15.10
N PRO A 329 17.29 -1.98 -15.58
CA PRO A 329 18.58 -2.21 -14.96
C PRO A 329 19.52 -1.02 -15.18
N VAL A 330 20.32 -0.70 -14.15
CA VAL A 330 21.42 0.26 -14.19
C VAL A 330 22.70 -0.41 -14.69
N SER A 331 22.89 -1.69 -14.38
CA SER A 331 24.07 -2.50 -14.67
C SER A 331 24.37 -2.66 -16.16
N THR A 332 23.37 -2.49 -17.03
CA THR A 332 23.55 -2.51 -18.49
C THR A 332 24.25 -1.24 -19.02
N HIS A 333 24.45 -0.23 -18.18
CA HIS A 333 25.07 1.05 -18.53
C HIS A 333 26.54 1.18 -18.08
N ILE A 334 27.18 0.09 -17.65
CA ILE A 334 28.60 0.07 -17.25
C ILE A 334 29.48 0.68 -18.36
N GLN A 335 30.32 1.63 -17.96
CA GLN A 335 31.31 2.28 -18.83
C GLN A 335 32.72 1.87 -18.41
N SER A 336 33.64 1.80 -19.37
CA SER A 336 35.05 1.58 -19.07
C SER A 336 35.66 2.85 -18.46
N ALA A 337 36.02 2.80 -17.18
CA ALA A 337 36.47 3.96 -16.42
C ALA A 337 37.96 3.88 -16.06
N GLU A 338 38.54 5.03 -15.69
CA GLU A 338 39.88 5.16 -15.13
C GLU A 338 40.95 4.49 -16.00
N MET A 339 41.17 5.05 -17.20
CA MET A 339 42.16 4.56 -18.17
C MET A 339 42.01 3.05 -18.50
N HIS A 340 40.77 2.54 -18.45
CA HIS A 340 40.39 1.14 -18.65
C HIS A 340 40.81 0.16 -17.54
N ASN A 341 41.42 0.63 -16.46
CA ASN A 341 41.69 -0.20 -15.29
C ASN A 341 40.38 -0.65 -14.62
N GLN A 342 39.37 0.22 -14.60
CA GLN A 342 38.02 -0.08 -14.10
C GLN A 342 37.06 -0.33 -15.27
N SER A 343 37.48 -1.23 -16.18
CA SER A 343 36.74 -1.59 -17.39
C SER A 343 35.39 -2.24 -17.11
N VAL A 344 35.26 -2.89 -15.95
CA VAL A 344 34.00 -3.34 -15.36
C VAL A 344 33.85 -2.73 -13.96
N ASN A 345 32.63 -2.34 -13.63
CA ASN A 345 32.27 -1.72 -12.36
C ASN A 345 30.81 -2.01 -12.05
N SER A 346 30.42 -1.90 -10.78
CA SER A 346 29.10 -2.39 -10.38
C SER A 346 27.97 -1.39 -10.53
N LEU A 347 28.27 -0.08 -10.45
CA LEU A 347 27.26 0.97 -10.36
C LEU A 347 26.31 0.80 -9.15
N ALA A 348 26.71 0.04 -8.12
CA ALA A 348 25.83 -0.35 -7.01
C ALA A 348 25.17 0.82 -6.29
N LEU A 349 25.91 1.90 -6.02
CA LEU A 349 25.33 3.08 -5.38
C LEU A 349 24.31 3.81 -6.26
N ILE A 350 24.44 3.71 -7.59
CA ILE A 350 23.44 4.24 -8.53
C ILE A 350 22.19 3.35 -8.52
N SER A 351 22.35 2.02 -8.54
CA SER A 351 21.23 1.07 -8.45
C SER A 351 20.47 1.21 -7.12
N GLY A 352 21.18 1.34 -5.99
CA GLY A 352 20.57 1.62 -4.69
C GLY A 352 19.77 2.92 -4.68
N ARG A 353 20.31 4.00 -5.27
CA ARG A 353 19.58 5.27 -5.43
C ARG A 353 18.31 5.14 -6.28
N ALA A 354 18.38 4.42 -7.40
CA ALA A 354 17.22 4.17 -8.24
C ALA A 354 16.14 3.37 -7.49
N THR A 355 16.56 2.44 -6.65
CA THR A 355 15.66 1.61 -5.82
C THR A 355 14.98 2.45 -4.74
N ILE A 356 15.68 3.40 -4.12
CA ILE A 356 15.06 4.38 -3.20
C ILE A 356 13.99 5.22 -3.90
N ASN A 357 14.24 5.68 -5.13
CA ASN A 357 13.21 6.39 -5.88
C ASN A 357 11.96 5.51 -6.12
N SER A 358 12.15 4.21 -6.41
CA SER A 358 11.02 3.28 -6.53
C SER A 358 10.26 3.10 -5.21
N LEU A 359 10.96 3.08 -4.08
CA LEU A 359 10.31 3.03 -2.75
C LEU A 359 9.44 4.27 -2.49
N ASP A 360 9.94 5.45 -2.83
CA ASP A 360 9.18 6.70 -2.68
C ASP A 360 7.88 6.65 -3.50
N VAL A 361 7.98 6.24 -4.78
CA VAL A 361 6.81 6.15 -5.68
C VAL A 361 5.83 5.05 -5.23
N LEU A 362 6.34 3.88 -4.82
CA LEU A 362 5.48 2.79 -4.33
C LEU A 362 4.77 3.19 -3.03
N THR A 363 5.44 3.89 -2.12
CA THR A 363 4.84 4.39 -0.88
C THR A 363 3.70 5.34 -1.16
N ILE A 364 3.84 6.25 -2.13
CA ILE A 364 2.77 7.16 -2.55
C ILE A 364 1.59 6.36 -3.12
N LEU A 365 1.86 5.38 -3.99
CA LEU A 365 0.82 4.53 -4.58
C LEU A 365 0.06 3.75 -3.50
N MET A 366 0.75 3.11 -2.56
CA MET A 366 0.15 2.36 -1.47
C MET A 366 -0.64 3.25 -0.51
N ALA A 367 -0.13 4.43 -0.16
CA ALA A 367 -0.86 5.40 0.66
C ALA A 367 -2.15 5.87 -0.03
N THR A 368 -2.08 6.10 -1.35
CA THR A 368 -3.24 6.47 -2.17
C THR A 368 -4.27 5.35 -2.22
N TYR A 369 -3.83 4.10 -2.37
CA TYR A 369 -4.72 2.95 -2.36
C TYR A 369 -5.34 2.72 -0.97
N LEU A 370 -4.57 2.87 0.12
CA LEU A 370 -5.08 2.77 1.48
C LEU A 370 -6.18 3.80 1.76
N TYR A 371 -5.98 5.05 1.35
CA TYR A 371 -7.00 6.09 1.43
C TYR A 371 -8.30 5.66 0.73
N THR A 372 -8.16 5.13 -0.49
CA THR A 372 -9.26 4.67 -1.35
C THR A 372 -10.00 3.49 -0.73
N LEU A 373 -9.28 2.54 -0.14
CA LEU A 373 -9.84 1.39 0.58
C LEU A 373 -10.66 1.85 1.78
N CYS A 374 -10.16 2.77 2.59
CA CYS A 374 -10.90 3.26 3.75
C CYS A 374 -12.22 3.92 3.31
N GLN A 375 -12.22 4.70 2.21
CA GLN A 375 -13.46 5.25 1.65
C GLN A 375 -14.42 4.14 1.20
N ALA A 376 -13.91 3.12 0.49
CA ALA A 376 -14.73 2.02 0.01
C ALA A 376 -15.37 1.24 1.17
N LEU A 377 -14.63 0.98 2.25
CA LEU A 377 -15.14 0.29 3.44
C LEU A 377 -16.24 1.08 4.14
N ASP A 378 -16.13 2.41 4.22
CA ASP A 378 -17.19 3.27 4.74
C ASP A 378 -18.45 3.22 3.85
N LEU A 379 -18.27 3.24 2.53
CA LEU A 379 -19.37 3.10 1.57
C LEU A 379 -20.03 1.72 1.64
N ARG A 380 -19.26 0.65 1.92
CA ARG A 380 -19.81 -0.68 2.19
C ARG A 380 -20.65 -0.70 3.46
N ALA A 381 -20.15 -0.10 4.55
CA ALA A 381 -20.90 0.03 5.78
C ALA A 381 -22.24 0.77 5.56
N LEU A 382 -22.21 1.90 4.84
CA LEU A 382 -23.41 2.66 4.48
C LEU A 382 -24.36 1.81 3.63
N LYS A 383 -23.85 1.10 2.62
CA LYS A 383 -24.64 0.23 1.75
C LYS A 383 -25.33 -0.89 2.53
N THR A 384 -24.65 -1.50 3.51
CA THR A 384 -25.25 -2.53 4.38
C THR A 384 -26.44 -1.98 5.16
N GLU A 385 -26.33 -0.78 5.72
CA GLU A 385 -27.46 -0.13 6.40
C GLU A 385 -28.59 0.26 5.42
N LEU A 386 -28.23 0.70 4.21
CA LEU A 386 -29.20 1.03 3.16
C LEU A 386 -30.02 -0.20 2.76
N TYR A 387 -29.39 -1.36 2.58
CA TYR A 387 -30.09 -2.62 2.29
C TYR A 387 -31.07 -2.99 3.40
N GLN A 388 -30.64 -2.93 4.67
CA GLN A 388 -31.50 -3.24 5.81
C GLN A 388 -32.71 -2.31 5.89
N GLY A 389 -32.50 -1.01 5.69
CA GLY A 389 -33.59 -0.04 5.69
C GLY A 389 -34.50 -0.16 4.47
N LEU A 390 -33.96 -0.49 3.29
CA LEU A 390 -34.74 -0.74 2.08
C LEU A 390 -35.63 -1.97 2.25
N ASP A 391 -35.10 -3.07 2.80
CA ASP A 391 -35.84 -4.28 3.10
C ASP A 391 -37.02 -4.01 4.05
N ALA A 392 -36.80 -3.20 5.09
CA ALA A 392 -37.86 -2.77 6.00
C ALA A 392 -38.94 -1.94 5.28
N ILE A 393 -38.53 -0.95 4.47
CA ILE A 393 -39.45 -0.12 3.67
C ILE A 393 -40.29 -0.99 2.73
N VAL A 394 -39.65 -1.92 2.00
CA VAL A 394 -40.32 -2.80 1.05
C VAL A 394 -41.35 -3.68 1.76
N ASN A 395 -40.99 -4.29 2.89
CA ASN A 395 -41.91 -5.12 3.66
C ASN A 395 -43.12 -4.34 4.17
N GLU A 396 -42.91 -3.14 4.71
CA GLU A 396 -43.99 -2.30 5.19
C GLU A 396 -44.92 -1.81 4.06
N GLU A 397 -44.36 -1.38 2.94
CA GLU A 397 -45.17 -0.91 1.80
C GLU A 397 -45.87 -2.07 1.09
N LEU A 398 -45.28 -3.27 1.05
CA LEU A 398 -45.94 -4.47 0.53
C LEU A 398 -47.15 -4.81 1.40
N ALA A 399 -46.98 -4.83 2.73
CA ALA A 399 -48.06 -5.13 3.67
C ALA A 399 -49.19 -4.08 3.60
N ARG A 400 -48.85 -2.81 3.38
CA ARG A 400 -49.82 -1.71 3.25
C ARG A 400 -50.56 -1.75 1.92
N SER A 401 -49.86 -2.01 0.82
CA SER A 401 -50.41 -1.95 -0.54
C SER A 401 -51.15 -3.22 -0.94
N PHE A 402 -50.80 -4.36 -0.36
CA PHE A 402 -51.37 -5.68 -0.64
C PHE A 402 -51.86 -6.36 0.65
N PRO A 403 -52.91 -5.83 1.33
CA PRO A 403 -53.42 -6.38 2.58
C PRO A 403 -54.02 -7.79 2.41
N ALA A 404 -54.26 -8.50 3.52
CA ALA A 404 -54.68 -9.91 3.54
C ALA A 404 -55.93 -10.27 2.69
N ARG A 405 -56.78 -9.27 2.39
CA ARG A 405 -57.93 -9.40 1.48
C ARG A 405 -57.55 -9.56 -0.01
N ILE A 406 -56.33 -9.17 -0.37
CA ILE A 406 -55.72 -9.29 -1.70
C ILE A 406 -54.80 -10.53 -1.73
N PHE A 407 -54.34 -11.01 -0.57
CA PHE A 407 -53.21 -11.93 -0.47
C PHE A 407 -53.16 -12.78 0.81
N ALA A 408 -53.00 -14.10 0.66
CA ALA A 408 -52.82 -15.00 1.81
C ALA A 408 -51.41 -14.85 2.42
N ALA A 409 -51.30 -14.94 3.76
CA ALA A 409 -50.05 -14.74 4.50
C ALA A 409 -48.89 -15.65 4.04
N GLU A 410 -49.21 -16.84 3.52
CA GLU A 410 -48.23 -17.84 3.06
C GLU A 410 -47.41 -17.39 1.84
N GLY A 411 -47.94 -16.50 0.99
CA GLY A 411 -47.22 -16.01 -0.18
C GLY A 411 -46.29 -14.83 0.11
N PHE A 412 -46.47 -14.14 1.24
CA PHE A 412 -45.86 -12.83 1.49
C PHE A 412 -44.36 -12.87 1.57
N GLU A 413 -43.82 -13.86 2.27
CA GLU A 413 -42.38 -14.01 2.38
C GLU A 413 -41.74 -14.29 1.02
N SER A 414 -42.39 -15.12 0.19
CA SER A 414 -41.89 -15.44 -1.15
C SER A 414 -41.91 -14.21 -2.07
N LEU A 415 -43.00 -13.43 -2.07
CA LEU A 415 -43.08 -12.21 -2.88
C LEU A 415 -42.06 -11.16 -2.40
N SER A 416 -42.00 -10.92 -1.10
CA SER A 416 -41.04 -10.01 -0.49
C SER A 416 -39.62 -10.37 -0.89
N LYS A 417 -39.23 -11.64 -0.76
CA LYS A 417 -37.90 -12.12 -1.12
C LYS A 417 -37.56 -11.83 -2.59
N THR A 418 -38.47 -12.11 -3.53
CA THR A 418 -38.23 -11.87 -4.96
C THR A 418 -38.16 -10.38 -5.29
N VAL A 419 -39.03 -9.55 -4.70
CA VAL A 419 -39.02 -8.09 -4.86
C VAL A 419 -37.71 -7.51 -4.31
N ARG A 420 -37.33 -7.86 -3.07
CA ARG A 420 -36.09 -7.39 -2.44
C ARG A 420 -34.86 -7.78 -3.26
N LYS A 421 -34.80 -9.03 -3.75
CA LYS A 421 -33.72 -9.49 -4.64
C LYS A 421 -33.61 -8.61 -5.90
N SER A 422 -34.71 -8.41 -6.62
CA SER A 422 -34.71 -7.59 -7.85
C SER A 422 -34.35 -6.12 -7.59
N MET A 423 -34.76 -5.59 -6.43
CA MET A 423 -34.42 -4.24 -6.02
C MET A 423 -32.95 -4.10 -5.63
N HIS A 424 -32.36 -5.06 -4.91
CA HIS A 424 -30.92 -5.06 -4.59
C HIS A 424 -30.05 -5.17 -5.84
N GLU A 425 -30.39 -6.06 -6.78
CA GLU A 425 -29.70 -6.19 -8.07
C GLU A 425 -29.76 -4.87 -8.86
N THR A 426 -30.93 -4.23 -8.90
CA THR A 426 -31.10 -2.93 -9.57
C THR A 426 -30.34 -1.83 -8.85
N LEU A 427 -30.34 -1.83 -7.52
CA LEU A 427 -29.61 -0.86 -6.70
C LEU A 427 -28.12 -0.93 -7.00
N ASP A 428 -27.56 -2.12 -7.15
CA ASP A 428 -26.15 -2.33 -7.47
C ASP A 428 -25.79 -1.97 -8.91
N ALA A 429 -26.71 -2.20 -9.85
CA ALA A 429 -26.51 -1.88 -11.26
C ALA A 429 -26.67 -0.39 -11.59
N THR A 430 -27.20 0.43 -10.67
CA THR A 430 -27.56 1.84 -10.91
C THR A 430 -26.77 2.82 -10.05
N THR A 431 -25.58 2.44 -9.58
CA THR A 431 -24.74 3.28 -8.71
C THR A 431 -24.28 4.59 -9.35
N ASN A 432 -24.37 4.71 -10.68
CA ASN A 432 -24.05 5.89 -11.46
C ASN A 432 -25.20 6.91 -11.58
N MET A 433 -26.35 6.67 -10.95
CA MET A 433 -27.49 7.58 -10.93
C MET A 433 -27.54 8.39 -9.62
N ASP A 434 -28.02 9.63 -9.70
CA ASP A 434 -28.31 10.48 -8.54
C ASP A 434 -29.44 9.88 -7.70
N ALA A 435 -29.42 10.15 -6.39
CA ALA A 435 -30.21 9.44 -5.39
C ALA A 435 -31.70 9.30 -5.74
N THR A 436 -32.37 10.40 -6.07
CA THR A 436 -33.82 10.41 -6.33
C THR A 436 -34.17 9.56 -7.54
N ASP A 437 -33.52 9.80 -8.68
CA ASP A 437 -33.78 9.06 -9.92
C ASP A 437 -33.39 7.58 -9.78
N ARG A 438 -32.31 7.31 -9.04
CA ARG A 438 -31.86 5.96 -8.71
C ARG A 438 -32.93 5.21 -7.93
N MET A 439 -33.49 5.79 -6.88
CA MET A 439 -34.52 5.12 -6.07
C MET A 439 -35.83 4.95 -6.83
N VAL A 440 -36.19 5.85 -7.76
CA VAL A 440 -37.31 5.64 -8.68
C VAL A 440 -37.07 4.43 -9.57
N LYS A 441 -35.86 4.28 -10.13
CA LYS A 441 -35.47 3.13 -10.95
C LYS A 441 -35.47 1.83 -10.15
N VAL A 442 -34.94 1.84 -8.93
CA VAL A 442 -34.93 0.70 -8.00
C VAL A 442 -36.36 0.30 -7.64
N ALA A 443 -37.22 1.24 -7.23
CA ALA A 443 -38.62 0.93 -6.95
C ALA A 443 -39.34 0.37 -8.18
N ALA A 444 -39.00 0.83 -9.39
CA ALA A 444 -39.59 0.32 -10.62
C ALA A 444 -39.28 -1.16 -10.91
N SER A 445 -38.15 -1.70 -10.44
CA SER A 445 -37.81 -3.12 -10.67
C SER A 445 -38.72 -4.09 -9.92
N SER A 446 -39.41 -3.63 -8.87
CA SER A 446 -40.41 -4.43 -8.14
C SER A 446 -41.62 -4.84 -8.99
N ALA A 447 -41.90 -4.13 -10.09
CA ALA A 447 -43.15 -4.32 -10.85
C ALA A 447 -43.27 -5.72 -11.46
N ALA A 448 -42.21 -6.22 -12.11
CA ALA A 448 -42.24 -7.53 -12.75
C ALA A 448 -42.42 -8.67 -11.72
N PRO A 449 -41.63 -8.75 -10.63
CA PRO A 449 -41.87 -9.72 -9.55
C PRO A 449 -43.29 -9.70 -8.99
N ILE A 450 -43.87 -8.51 -8.79
CA ILE A 450 -45.24 -8.36 -8.29
C ILE A 450 -46.26 -8.88 -9.30
N ILE A 451 -46.12 -8.50 -10.58
CA ILE A 451 -47.02 -8.95 -11.65
C ILE A 451 -46.96 -10.46 -11.79
N ASP A 452 -45.75 -11.02 -11.93
CA ASP A 452 -45.53 -12.46 -12.10
C ASP A 452 -46.13 -13.26 -10.94
N HIS A 453 -45.99 -12.73 -9.71
CA HIS A 453 -46.58 -13.34 -8.53
C HIS A 453 -48.10 -13.37 -8.58
N PHE A 454 -48.77 -12.28 -8.97
CA PHE A 454 -50.25 -12.24 -9.03
C PHE A 454 -50.84 -12.95 -10.25
N THR A 455 -50.10 -13.04 -11.35
CA THR A 455 -50.52 -13.79 -12.55
C THR A 455 -50.11 -15.26 -12.52
N GLY A 456 -49.40 -15.69 -11.48
CA GLY A 456 -48.90 -17.05 -11.33
C GLY A 456 -50.01 -18.09 -11.08
N PRO A 457 -49.78 -19.38 -11.42
CA PRO A 457 -50.79 -20.43 -11.29
C PRO A 457 -51.34 -20.62 -9.87
N ALA A 458 -50.56 -20.27 -8.84
CA ALA A 458 -50.89 -20.47 -7.43
C ALA A 458 -51.83 -19.39 -6.85
N THR A 459 -51.92 -18.21 -7.48
CA THR A 459 -52.55 -17.00 -6.92
C THR A 459 -53.59 -16.38 -7.85
N ALA A 460 -53.51 -16.67 -9.16
CA ALA A 460 -54.42 -16.14 -10.17
C ALA A 460 -55.90 -16.48 -9.93
N ALA A 461 -56.19 -17.58 -9.22
CA ALA A 461 -57.55 -18.02 -8.92
C ALA A 461 -58.17 -17.36 -7.68
N THR A 462 -57.39 -16.69 -6.82
CA THR A 462 -57.81 -16.22 -5.49
C THR A 462 -57.55 -14.73 -5.23
N ALA A 463 -56.69 -14.07 -6.04
CA ALA A 463 -56.33 -12.67 -5.85
C ALA A 463 -57.24 -11.70 -6.63
N ASP A 464 -57.54 -10.53 -6.04
CA ASP A 464 -58.14 -9.40 -6.76
C ASP A 464 -57.07 -8.71 -7.64
N LEU A 465 -56.96 -9.18 -8.88
CA LEU A 465 -55.99 -8.69 -9.87
C LEU A 465 -56.15 -7.20 -10.17
N THR A 466 -57.39 -6.67 -10.12
CA THR A 466 -57.64 -5.25 -10.42
C THR A 466 -57.11 -4.39 -9.28
N ALA A 467 -57.39 -4.77 -8.03
CA ALA A 467 -56.84 -4.09 -6.86
C ALA A 467 -55.32 -4.20 -6.80
N ALA A 468 -54.74 -5.38 -7.12
CA ALA A 468 -53.30 -5.58 -7.14
C ALA A 468 -52.60 -4.68 -8.17
N PHE A 469 -53.06 -4.63 -9.42
CA PHE A 469 -52.42 -3.83 -10.47
C PHE A 469 -52.60 -2.33 -10.27
N THR A 470 -53.73 -1.89 -9.72
CA THR A 470 -53.94 -0.47 -9.40
C THR A 470 -53.10 0.01 -8.21
N ALA A 471 -52.66 -0.91 -7.33
CA ALA A 471 -51.78 -0.59 -6.21
C ALA A 471 -50.30 -0.40 -6.60
N ILE A 472 -49.82 -1.04 -7.68
CA ILE A 472 -48.41 -1.03 -8.09
C ILE A 472 -47.81 0.38 -8.24
N PRO A 473 -48.45 1.34 -8.95
CA PRO A 473 -47.89 2.69 -9.09
C PRO A 473 -47.73 3.41 -7.74
N SER A 474 -48.70 3.24 -6.83
CA SER A 474 -48.65 3.85 -5.50
C SER A 474 -47.54 3.22 -4.64
N PHE A 475 -47.45 1.89 -4.62
CA PHE A 475 -46.37 1.15 -3.95
C PHE A 475 -44.99 1.67 -4.40
N ARG A 476 -44.76 1.71 -5.71
CA ARG A 476 -43.49 2.16 -6.30
C ARG A 476 -43.15 3.60 -5.91
N ALA A 477 -44.14 4.50 -5.96
CA ALA A 477 -43.93 5.90 -5.60
C ALA A 477 -43.55 6.06 -4.12
N GLN A 478 -44.23 5.33 -3.22
CA GLN A 478 -43.94 5.38 -1.79
C GLN A 478 -42.57 4.79 -1.46
N VAL A 479 -42.25 3.62 -2.01
CA VAL A 479 -40.93 3.00 -1.84
C VAL A 479 -39.82 3.92 -2.36
N ALA A 480 -39.98 4.50 -3.55
CA ALA A 480 -38.99 5.42 -4.12
C ALA A 480 -38.75 6.65 -3.21
N SER A 481 -39.83 7.27 -2.72
CA SER A 481 -39.75 8.44 -1.84
C SER A 481 -39.07 8.12 -0.51
N ARG A 482 -39.49 7.03 0.15
CA ARG A 482 -38.93 6.60 1.44
C ARG A 482 -37.48 6.16 1.30
N ALA A 483 -37.13 5.41 0.26
CA ALA A 483 -35.76 4.97 0.00
C ALA A 483 -34.84 6.16 -0.34
N SER A 484 -35.34 7.17 -1.06
CA SER A 484 -34.58 8.39 -1.34
C SER A 484 -34.24 9.14 -0.05
N THR A 485 -35.25 9.27 0.82
CA THR A 485 -35.09 9.90 2.14
C THR A 485 -34.10 9.13 3.01
N LEU A 486 -34.18 7.78 3.01
CA LEU A 486 -33.25 6.92 3.74
C LEU A 486 -31.81 7.11 3.25
N LEU A 487 -31.57 7.04 1.94
CA LEU A 487 -30.23 7.22 1.37
C LEU A 487 -29.65 8.60 1.70
N GLN A 488 -30.44 9.66 1.56
CA GLN A 488 -30.01 11.01 1.89
C GLN A 488 -29.70 11.16 3.40
N GLY A 489 -30.54 10.59 4.26
CA GLY A 489 -30.32 10.56 5.71
C GLY A 489 -29.03 9.85 6.09
N LEU A 490 -28.81 8.64 5.55
CA LEU A 490 -27.59 7.87 5.78
C LEU A 490 -26.34 8.63 5.30
N ARG A 491 -26.38 9.23 4.10
CA ARG A 491 -25.27 10.07 3.60
C ARG A 491 -24.95 11.21 4.57
N THR A 492 -25.97 11.90 5.08
CA THR A 492 -25.78 12.96 6.07
C THR A 492 -25.19 12.43 7.38
N GLU A 493 -25.68 11.30 7.90
CA GLU A 493 -25.17 10.71 9.14
C GLU A 493 -23.71 10.25 9.02
N TYR A 494 -23.33 9.64 7.90
CA TYR A 494 -21.95 9.20 7.65
C TYR A 494 -21.01 10.39 7.43
N LEU A 495 -21.37 11.34 6.56
CA LEU A 495 -20.51 12.47 6.21
C LEU A 495 -20.37 13.52 7.33
N SER A 496 -21.38 13.65 8.20
CA SER A 496 -21.28 14.51 9.40
C SER A 496 -20.48 13.88 10.54
N GLY A 497 -20.25 12.56 10.49
CA GLY A 497 -19.61 11.80 11.56
C GLY A 497 -20.56 11.33 12.67
N ALA A 498 -21.89 11.43 12.48
CA ALA A 498 -22.88 10.92 13.44
C ALA A 498 -22.78 9.39 13.63
N LYS A 499 -22.26 8.66 12.64
CA LYS A 499 -21.93 7.22 12.74
C LYS A 499 -20.58 6.93 13.41
N GLY A 500 -19.92 7.96 13.94
CA GLY A 500 -18.56 7.89 14.48
C GLY A 500 -17.49 8.13 13.41
N ALA A 501 -16.23 8.25 13.87
CA ALA A 501 -15.09 8.54 13.00
C ALA A 501 -14.62 7.33 12.15
N ALA A 502 -15.01 6.11 12.53
CA ALA A 502 -14.58 4.86 11.91
C ALA A 502 -15.77 3.89 11.73
N PRO A 503 -16.80 4.24 10.94
CA PRO A 503 -18.07 3.52 10.91
C PRO A 503 -17.97 2.10 10.32
N ALA A 504 -16.91 1.77 9.60
CA ALA A 504 -16.68 0.43 9.06
C ALA A 504 -16.02 -0.53 10.07
N SER A 505 -15.47 -0.05 11.20
CA SER A 505 -14.70 -0.88 12.15
C SER A 505 -15.43 -2.15 12.59
N ARG A 506 -16.74 -2.05 12.85
CA ARG A 506 -17.55 -3.18 13.32
C ARG A 506 -17.69 -4.33 12.31
N PHE A 507 -17.37 -4.09 11.04
CA PHE A 507 -17.46 -5.09 9.97
C PHE A 507 -16.11 -5.75 9.66
N LEU A 508 -15.01 -5.13 10.12
CA LEU A 508 -13.65 -5.59 9.94
C LEU A 508 -13.22 -6.42 11.16
N ASN A 509 -12.26 -7.31 10.98
CA ASN A 509 -11.63 -8.03 12.09
C ASN A 509 -10.13 -7.77 12.12
N LYS A 510 -9.30 -8.62 11.51
CA LYS A 510 -7.83 -8.51 11.57
C LYS A 510 -7.28 -7.28 10.84
N THR A 511 -7.93 -6.81 9.77
CA THR A 511 -7.55 -5.56 9.06
C THR A 511 -7.99 -4.27 9.78
N ARG A 512 -8.85 -4.38 10.80
CA ARG A 512 -9.42 -3.23 11.54
C ARG A 512 -8.36 -2.24 12.06
N PRO A 513 -7.22 -2.67 12.66
CA PRO A 513 -6.24 -1.72 13.20
C PRO A 513 -5.66 -0.76 12.16
N ILE A 514 -5.53 -1.20 10.90
CA ILE A 514 -5.02 -0.35 9.81
C ILE A 514 -6.06 0.69 9.38
N TYR A 515 -7.31 0.26 9.24
CA TYR A 515 -8.42 1.17 8.98
C TYR A 515 -8.59 2.20 10.11
N GLU A 516 -8.52 1.76 11.38
CA GLU A 516 -8.60 2.63 12.55
C GLU A 516 -7.40 3.55 12.69
N PHE A 517 -6.19 3.11 12.29
CA PHE A 517 -5.04 4.00 12.24
C PHE A 517 -5.29 5.19 11.30
N VAL A 518 -5.85 4.94 10.11
CA VAL A 518 -6.18 6.02 9.16
C VAL A 518 -7.32 6.90 9.68
N ARG A 519 -8.42 6.30 10.16
CA ARG A 519 -9.62 7.01 10.59
C ARG A 519 -9.48 7.74 11.92
N LEU A 520 -8.89 7.08 12.91
CA LEU A 520 -8.82 7.56 14.29
C LEU A 520 -7.47 8.21 14.60
N THR A 521 -6.36 7.54 14.28
CA THR A 521 -5.02 8.06 14.62
C THR A 521 -4.60 9.23 13.73
N LEU A 522 -4.82 9.13 12.41
CA LEU A 522 -4.55 10.22 11.48
C LEU A 522 -5.72 11.20 11.32
N GLY A 523 -6.92 10.86 11.81
CA GLY A 523 -8.10 11.71 11.75
C GLY A 523 -8.67 11.93 10.34
N ILE A 524 -8.35 11.05 9.39
CA ILE A 524 -8.78 11.19 7.99
C ILE A 524 -10.21 10.67 7.86
N ARG A 525 -11.17 11.58 7.68
CA ARG A 525 -12.60 11.26 7.61
C ARG A 525 -13.03 10.78 6.21
N MET A 526 -14.25 10.23 6.14
CA MET A 526 -14.92 9.93 4.87
C MET A 526 -15.10 11.22 4.05
N HIS A 527 -14.78 11.17 2.76
CA HIS A 527 -14.88 12.31 1.85
C HIS A 527 -16.28 12.44 1.26
N GLY A 528 -16.73 13.68 1.03
CA GLY A 528 -17.93 14.00 0.23
C GLY A 528 -18.91 14.99 0.87
N SER A 529 -18.60 15.52 2.06
CA SER A 529 -19.46 16.47 2.79
C SER A 529 -19.77 17.73 1.97
N GLU A 530 -18.77 18.31 1.31
CA GLU A 530 -18.97 19.53 0.52
C GLU A 530 -19.84 19.28 -0.72
N ASN A 531 -19.57 18.18 -1.44
CA ASN A 531 -20.34 17.76 -2.60
C ASN A 531 -21.81 17.52 -2.21
N HIS A 532 -22.06 16.81 -1.10
CA HIS A 532 -23.41 16.56 -0.58
C HIS A 532 -24.15 17.84 -0.20
N SER A 533 -23.42 18.84 0.31
CA SER A 533 -23.99 20.16 0.64
C SER A 533 -24.12 21.12 -0.56
N GLY A 534 -23.72 20.70 -1.76
CA GLY A 534 -23.71 21.55 -2.95
C GLY A 534 -22.76 22.75 -2.83
N PHE A 535 -21.66 22.59 -2.10
CA PHE A 535 -20.71 23.66 -1.79
C PHE A 535 -21.36 24.89 -1.12
N ALA A 536 -22.34 24.67 -0.24
CA ALA A 536 -23.11 25.72 0.43
C ALA A 536 -22.26 26.78 1.14
N ARG A 537 -21.03 26.43 1.52
CA ARG A 537 -20.07 27.28 2.24
C ARG A 537 -19.32 28.25 1.32
N GLY A 538 -19.28 27.99 0.01
CA GLY A 538 -18.73 28.90 -1.00
C GLY A 538 -17.20 29.07 -0.95
N LEU A 539 -16.71 30.18 -1.52
CA LEU A 539 -15.29 30.52 -1.57
C LEU A 539 -14.77 30.95 -0.20
N GLY A 540 -13.60 30.44 0.19
CA GLY A 540 -12.90 30.86 1.43
C GLY A 540 -13.02 29.90 2.60
N GLU A 541 -13.73 28.77 2.45
CA GLU A 541 -13.60 27.63 3.35
C GLU A 541 -12.55 26.65 2.82
N GLU A 542 -11.57 26.34 3.66
CA GLU A 542 -10.54 25.33 3.36
C GLU A 542 -10.99 23.97 3.92
N ASP A 543 -11.54 23.10 3.07
CA ASP A 543 -11.61 21.68 3.39
C ASP A 543 -10.29 20.99 3.06
N VAL A 544 -9.99 19.92 3.78
CA VAL A 544 -8.76 19.17 3.61
C VAL A 544 -8.80 18.49 2.25
N THR A 545 -7.84 18.82 1.38
CA THR A 545 -7.78 18.21 0.06
C THR A 545 -7.51 16.70 0.15
N ILE A 546 -7.99 15.95 -0.85
CA ILE A 546 -7.67 14.52 -1.01
C ILE A 546 -6.14 14.31 -0.95
N GLY A 547 -5.38 15.17 -1.63
CA GLY A 547 -3.91 15.11 -1.65
C GLY A 547 -3.30 15.25 -0.26
N GLN A 548 -3.79 16.20 0.55
CA GLN A 548 -3.31 16.37 1.93
C GLN A 548 -3.57 15.12 2.78
N ASN A 549 -4.75 14.50 2.67
CA ASN A 549 -5.05 13.25 3.38
C ASN A 549 -4.15 12.09 2.94
N VAL A 550 -3.92 11.93 1.62
CA VAL A 550 -2.98 10.93 1.09
C VAL A 550 -1.55 11.19 1.59
N SER A 551 -1.11 12.45 1.63
CA SER A 551 0.21 12.82 2.14
C SER A 551 0.38 12.48 3.63
N LEU A 552 -0.65 12.65 4.46
CA LEU A 552 -0.59 12.23 5.88
C LEU A 552 -0.35 10.72 6.04
N ILE A 553 -1.00 9.90 5.20
CA ILE A 553 -0.77 8.45 5.19
C ILE A 553 0.65 8.14 4.70
N GLN A 554 1.08 8.78 3.60
CA GLN A 554 2.42 8.62 3.05
C GLN A 554 3.51 8.96 4.08
N GLU A 555 3.36 10.08 4.81
CA GLU A 555 4.27 10.49 5.87
C GLU A 555 4.27 9.47 7.02
N ALA A 556 3.11 8.96 7.42
CA ALA A 556 3.03 7.92 8.45
C ALA A 556 3.70 6.60 8.02
N MET A 557 3.64 6.25 6.74
CA MET A 557 4.37 5.11 6.17
C MET A 557 5.88 5.35 6.17
N ARG A 558 6.32 6.49 5.61
CA ARG A 558 7.76 6.83 5.48
C ARG A 558 8.45 7.03 6.82
N ASP A 559 7.76 7.64 7.78
CA ASP A 559 8.30 7.90 9.11
C ASP A 559 8.20 6.65 10.04
N GLY A 560 7.70 5.52 9.53
CA GLY A 560 7.57 4.26 10.26
C GLY A 560 6.45 4.22 11.30
N LYS A 561 5.60 5.25 11.39
CA LYS A 561 4.52 5.35 12.39
C LYS A 561 3.46 4.25 12.24
N ILE A 562 3.21 3.79 11.02
CA ILE A 562 2.26 2.69 10.75
C ILE A 562 2.93 1.30 10.80
N GLN A 563 4.26 1.21 10.75
CA GLN A 563 4.97 -0.08 10.62
C GLN A 563 4.67 -1.00 11.81
N ALA A 564 4.65 -0.47 13.03
CA ALA A 564 4.31 -1.26 14.22
C ALA A 564 2.88 -1.82 14.16
N VAL A 565 1.94 -1.09 13.57
CA VAL A 565 0.56 -1.56 13.38
C VAL A 565 0.50 -2.68 12.35
N VAL A 566 1.25 -2.54 11.24
CA VAL A 566 1.32 -3.56 10.19
C VAL A 566 1.95 -4.85 10.71
N VAL A 567 3.12 -4.76 11.37
CA VAL A 567 3.84 -5.94 11.87
C VAL A 567 3.00 -6.72 12.89
N ALA A 568 2.30 -6.01 13.79
CA ALA A 568 1.44 -6.65 14.80
C ALA A 568 0.23 -7.41 14.21
N LEU A 569 -0.04 -7.33 12.90
CA LEU A 569 -1.06 -8.13 12.26
C LEU A 569 -0.61 -9.57 11.96
N PHE A 570 0.70 -9.81 11.97
CA PHE A 570 1.33 -11.09 11.65
C PHE A 570 1.86 -11.82 12.90
N ASP A 571 1.61 -11.26 14.09
CA ASP A 571 1.80 -11.90 15.40
C ASP A 571 0.54 -12.69 15.80
#